data_AF-A0A950XTM8-F1
#
_entry.id   AF-A0A950XTM8-F1
#
_cell.length_a   1.000
_cell.length_b   1.000
_cell.length_c   1.000
_cell.angle_alpha   90.00
_cell.angle_beta   90.00
_cell.angle_gamma   90.00
#
_symmetry.space_group_name_H-M   'P 1'
#
loop_
_entity.id
_entity.type
_entity.pdbx_description
1 polymer ?
#
loop_
_entity_poly.entity_id
_entity_poly.type
_entity_poly.pdbx_seq_one_letter_code
_entity_poly.pdbx_strand_id
1 'polypeptide(L)'
;MNFITAIQALVDAGVDFVIIGGWSAVLNGSSYITNDLDICYSRSRENLKRLANALAPFHPRLRELAAGLPLVWDEVTLKNGTVFTFSTDLGVIDLLAEVPGLGLLEAEE
;
A
#
# COMPACT_ATOMS: atom_id res chain seq x y z
N MET A 1 13.33 -1.50 6.37
CA MET A 1 12.41 -0.84 5.43
C MET A 1 13.22 -0.22 4.31
N ASN A 2 12.94 -0.56 3.06
CA ASN A 2 13.47 0.11 1.88
C ASN A 2 12.35 0.94 1.23
N PHE A 3 12.10 2.10 1.84
CA PHE A 3 11.00 3.01 1.49
C PHE A 3 11.14 3.55 0.05
N ILE A 4 12.35 3.95 -0.36
CA ILE A 4 12.58 4.51 -1.69
C ILE A 4 12.20 3.50 -2.78
N THR A 5 12.62 2.24 -2.65
CA THR A 5 12.28 1.20 -3.62
C THR A 5 10.78 0.92 -3.65
N ALA A 6 10.09 0.93 -2.50
CA ALA A 6 8.64 0.72 -2.46
C ALA A 6 7.89 1.82 -3.21
N ILE A 7 8.23 3.10 -2.94
CA ILE A 7 7.62 4.24 -3.62
C ILE A 7 7.94 4.23 -5.11
N GLN A 8 9.20 3.95 -5.48
CA GLN A 8 9.60 3.89 -6.89
C GLN A 8 8.80 2.83 -7.65
N ALA A 9 8.60 1.64 -7.07
CA ALA A 9 7.82 0.58 -7.70
C ALA A 9 6.35 0.98 -7.94
N LEU A 10 5.73 1.68 -6.98
CA LEU A 10 4.36 2.17 -7.12
C LEU A 10 4.27 3.27 -8.19
N VAL A 11 5.23 4.20 -8.21
CA VAL A 11 5.30 5.29 -9.18
C VAL A 11 5.54 4.77 -10.60
N ASP A 12 6.51 3.87 -10.78
CA ASP A 12 6.84 3.28 -12.08
C ASP A 12 5.68 2.48 -12.67
N ALA A 13 4.85 1.88 -11.82
CA ALA A 13 3.64 1.16 -12.22
C ALA A 13 2.42 2.08 -12.45
N GLY A 14 2.53 3.38 -12.21
CA GLY A 14 1.43 4.34 -12.37
C GLY A 14 0.28 4.11 -11.39
N VAL A 15 0.61 3.75 -10.14
CA VAL A 15 -0.39 3.58 -9.07
C VAL A 15 -0.85 4.95 -8.59
N ASP A 16 -2.17 5.12 -8.49
CA ASP A 16 -2.83 6.27 -7.87
C ASP A 16 -2.91 6.05 -6.36
N PHE A 17 -1.98 6.68 -5.63
CA PHE A 17 -1.91 6.61 -4.18
C PHE A 17 -1.42 7.91 -3.57
N VAL A 18 -1.70 8.07 -2.27
CA VAL A 18 -1.06 9.08 -1.42
C VAL A 18 -0.43 8.38 -0.23
N ILE A 19 0.75 8.87 0.17
CA ILE A 19 1.37 8.46 1.42
C ILE A 19 0.56 9.09 2.55
N ILE A 20 0.28 8.31 3.59
CA ILE A 20 -0.38 8.77 4.81
C ILE A 20 0.51 8.43 6.03
N GLY A 21 -0.03 8.55 7.24
CA GLY A 21 0.64 8.03 8.44
C GLY A 21 2.00 8.65 8.75
N GLY A 22 2.88 7.85 9.34
CA GLY A 22 4.16 8.31 9.89
C GLY A 22 5.07 8.97 8.86
N TRP A 23 5.17 8.41 7.65
CA TRP A 23 6.00 8.98 6.59
C TRP A 23 5.51 10.34 6.14
N SER A 24 4.21 10.60 6.14
CA SER A 24 3.69 11.94 5.83
C SER A 24 4.17 12.97 6.83
N ALA A 25 4.21 12.63 8.13
CA ALA A 25 4.76 13.53 9.15
C ALA A 25 6.26 13.76 8.97
N VAL A 26 7.03 12.70 8.68
CA VAL A 26 8.49 12.79 8.43
C VAL A 26 8.80 13.65 7.21
N LEU A 27 8.07 13.46 6.10
CA LEU A 27 8.22 14.26 4.89
C LEU A 27 7.89 15.75 5.13
N ASN A 28 7.08 16.06 6.14
CA ASN A 28 6.78 17.43 6.60
C ASN A 28 7.73 17.91 7.73
N GLY A 29 8.86 17.25 7.95
CA GLY A 29 9.92 17.70 8.86
C GLY A 29 9.77 17.23 10.31
N SER A 30 8.82 16.33 10.61
CA SER A 30 8.72 15.72 11.94
C SER A 30 9.88 14.77 12.23
N SER A 31 10.31 14.70 13.49
CA SER A 31 11.28 13.71 13.98
C SER A 31 10.63 12.37 14.36
N TYR A 32 9.38 12.12 13.93
CA TYR A 32 8.66 10.89 14.21
C TYR A 32 9.40 9.68 13.63
N ILE A 33 9.40 8.56 14.37
CA ILE A 33 10.01 7.31 13.91
C ILE A 33 8.89 6.36 13.50
N THR A 34 8.90 5.92 12.25
CA THR A 34 7.99 4.93 11.66
C THR A 34 8.83 3.89 10.92
N ASN A 35 8.32 2.67 10.79
CA ASN A 35 9.04 1.56 10.15
C ASN A 35 8.19 0.82 9.10
N ASP A 36 7.04 1.39 8.81
CA ASP A 36 5.99 0.95 7.90
C ASP A 36 5.71 2.06 6.88
N LEU A 37 5.19 1.68 5.71
CA LEU A 37 4.69 2.59 4.70
C LEU A 37 3.17 2.45 4.67
N ASP A 38 2.45 3.50 5.08
CA ASP A 38 1.01 3.58 4.94
C ASP A 38 0.64 4.33 3.66
N ILE A 39 -0.21 3.73 2.83
CA ILE A 39 -0.79 4.42 1.66
C ILE A 39 -2.30 4.34 1.64
N CYS A 40 -2.92 5.44 1.21
CA CYS A 40 -4.29 5.43 0.72
C CYS A 40 -4.25 5.35 -0.82
N TYR A 41 -5.14 4.59 -1.44
CA TYR A 41 -5.09 4.32 -2.89
C TYR A 41 -6.47 4.39 -3.55
N SER A 42 -6.51 4.74 -4.83
CA SER A 42 -7.77 4.69 -5.59
C SER A 42 -8.26 3.24 -5.74
N ARG A 43 -9.56 3.03 -5.58
CA ARG A 43 -10.18 1.69 -5.70
C ARG A 43 -10.66 1.36 -7.11
N SER A 44 -10.28 2.17 -8.11
CA SER A 44 -10.55 1.86 -9.51
C SER A 44 -9.94 0.50 -9.86
N ARG A 45 -10.63 -0.28 -10.69
CA ARG A 45 -10.17 -1.64 -11.04
C ARG A 45 -8.77 -1.62 -11.65
N GLU A 46 -8.49 -0.60 -12.46
CA GLU A 46 -7.19 -0.46 -13.12
C GLU A 46 -6.08 -0.12 -12.12
N ASN A 47 -6.35 0.77 -11.16
CA ASN A 47 -5.38 1.06 -10.11
C ASN A 47 -5.08 -0.15 -9.23
N LEU A 48 -6.11 -0.94 -8.87
CA LEU A 48 -5.93 -2.18 -8.11
C LEU A 48 -5.03 -3.19 -8.82
N LYS A 49 -5.14 -3.29 -10.16
CA LYS A 49 -4.24 -4.13 -10.97
C LYS A 49 -2.81 -3.64 -10.93
N ARG A 50 -2.60 -2.33 -11.14
CA ARG A 50 -1.27 -1.70 -11.07
C ARG A 50 -0.65 -1.92 -9.69
N LEU A 51 -1.41 -1.70 -8.62
CA LEU A 51 -0.99 -1.90 -7.24
C LEU A 51 -0.61 -3.36 -6.95
N ALA A 52 -1.45 -4.31 -7.36
CA ALA A 52 -1.14 -5.74 -7.23
C ALA A 52 0.16 -6.10 -7.98
N ASN A 53 0.29 -5.68 -9.24
CA ASN A 53 1.47 -5.96 -10.05
C ASN A 53 2.74 -5.31 -9.50
N ALA A 54 2.64 -4.08 -8.99
CA ALA A 54 3.78 -3.32 -8.47
C ALA A 54 4.39 -3.98 -7.23
N LEU A 55 3.55 -4.51 -6.34
CA LEU A 55 4.02 -5.11 -5.08
C LEU A 55 4.28 -6.62 -5.18
N ALA A 56 3.74 -7.31 -6.20
CA ALA A 56 3.91 -8.76 -6.38
C ALA A 56 5.38 -9.24 -6.32
N PRO A 57 6.38 -8.55 -6.92
CA PRO A 57 7.78 -8.95 -6.85
C PRO A 57 8.38 -8.98 -5.44
N PHE A 58 7.73 -8.32 -4.47
CA PHE A 58 8.22 -8.18 -3.08
C PHE A 58 7.50 -9.12 -2.12
N HIS A 59 6.83 -10.16 -2.64
CA HIS A 59 6.23 -11.27 -1.90
C HIS A 59 5.36 -10.83 -0.70
N PRO A 60 4.30 -10.02 -0.94
CA PRO A 60 3.42 -9.55 0.12
C PRO A 60 2.74 -10.71 0.85
N ARG A 61 2.81 -10.66 2.19
CA ARG A 61 2.18 -11.62 3.10
C ARG A 61 1.39 -10.86 4.15
N LEU A 62 0.14 -11.24 4.39
CA LEU A 62 -0.66 -10.60 5.43
C LEU A 62 0.03 -10.75 6.78
N ARG A 63 0.14 -9.62 7.51
CA ARG A 63 0.54 -9.64 8.92
C ARG A 63 -0.55 -10.34 9.72
N GLU A 64 -0.15 -10.99 10.81
CA GLU A 64 -1.05 -11.63 11.79
C GLU A 64 -1.76 -12.92 11.35
N LEU A 65 -1.67 -13.32 10.08
CA LEU A 65 -2.07 -14.65 9.64
C LEU A 65 -0.95 -15.67 9.90
N ALA A 66 -1.32 -16.86 10.38
CA ALA A 66 -0.40 -17.96 10.58
C ALA A 66 0.42 -18.20 9.31
N ALA A 67 1.74 -18.34 9.45
CA ALA A 67 2.63 -18.59 8.33
C ALA A 67 2.14 -19.80 7.52
N GLY A 68 1.86 -19.60 6.23
CA GLY A 68 1.46 -20.66 5.30
C GLY A 68 0.01 -20.62 4.83
N LEU A 69 -0.82 -19.67 5.26
CA LEU A 69 -2.13 -19.47 4.64
C LEU A 69 -1.97 -18.85 3.24
N PRO A 70 -2.57 -19.46 2.20
CA PRO A 70 -2.48 -18.94 0.84
C PRO A 70 -3.25 -17.62 0.75
N LEU A 71 -2.53 -16.54 0.47
CA LEU A 71 -3.11 -15.27 0.04
C LEU A 71 -3.22 -15.28 -1.48
N VAL A 72 -4.43 -15.15 -2.00
CA VAL A 72 -4.62 -14.81 -3.41
C VAL A 72 -4.27 -13.34 -3.57
N TRP A 73 -3.12 -13.06 -4.19
CA TRP A 73 -2.64 -11.71 -4.43
C TRP A 73 -3.10 -11.20 -5.79
N ASP A 74 -4.27 -10.56 -5.82
CA ASP A 74 -4.85 -10.00 -7.05
C ASP A 74 -5.76 -8.79 -6.78
N GLU A 75 -6.22 -8.17 -7.87
CA GLU A 75 -7.15 -7.04 -7.87
C GLU A 75 -8.47 -7.34 -7.12
N VAL A 76 -8.92 -8.60 -7.14
CA VAL A 76 -10.21 -9.00 -6.56
C VAL A 76 -10.10 -9.08 -5.04
N THR A 77 -9.02 -9.66 -4.53
CA THR A 77 -8.70 -9.64 -3.10
C THR A 77 -8.61 -8.21 -2.61
N LEU A 78 -7.82 -7.35 -3.27
CA LEU A 78 -7.65 -5.95 -2.86
C LEU A 78 -8.97 -5.16 -2.94
N LYS A 79 -9.87 -5.49 -3.87
CA LYS A 79 -11.20 -4.89 -3.97
C LYS A 79 -12.12 -5.32 -2.82
N ASN A 80 -11.96 -6.52 -2.26
CA ASN A 80 -12.85 -7.04 -1.24
C ASN A 80 -12.45 -6.66 0.19
N GLY A 81 -11.26 -6.08 0.39
CA GLY A 81 -10.84 -5.52 1.67
C GLY A 81 -10.71 -4.00 1.65
N THR A 82 -10.71 -3.44 2.85
CA THR A 82 -10.57 -2.00 3.10
C THR A 82 -9.29 -1.64 3.86
N VAL A 83 -8.74 -2.58 4.62
CA VAL A 83 -7.47 -2.42 5.31
C VAL A 83 -6.68 -3.70 5.12
N PHE A 84 -5.47 -3.56 4.61
CA PHE A 84 -4.54 -4.67 4.54
C PHE A 84 -3.21 -4.27 5.14
N THR A 85 -2.66 -5.15 5.96
CA THR A 85 -1.37 -4.95 6.59
C THR A 85 -0.42 -6.03 6.09
N PHE A 86 0.65 -5.65 5.40
CA PHE A 86 1.56 -6.61 4.75
C PHE A 86 2.96 -6.56 5.31
N SER A 87 3.56 -7.73 5.44
CA SER A 87 5.01 -7.88 5.44
C SER A 87 5.46 -8.18 4.01
N THR A 88 6.41 -7.41 3.51
CA THR A 88 7.04 -7.57 2.19
C THR A 88 8.56 -7.68 2.34
N ASP A 89 9.26 -8.02 1.27
CA ASP A 89 10.72 -7.99 1.25
C ASP A 89 11.29 -6.56 1.40
N LEU A 90 10.48 -5.54 1.15
CA LEU A 90 10.84 -4.13 1.33
C LEU A 90 10.56 -3.63 2.77
N GLY A 91 9.79 -4.37 3.56
CA GLY A 91 9.33 -3.96 4.89
C GLY A 91 7.81 -4.02 5.02
N VAL A 92 7.27 -3.33 6.03
CA VAL A 92 5.84 -3.33 6.31
C VAL A 92 5.11 -2.31 5.42
N ILE A 93 4.11 -2.75 4.67
CA ILE A 93 3.30 -1.86 3.82
C ILE A 93 1.84 -2.07 4.17
N ASP A 94 1.16 -0.97 4.49
CA ASP A 94 -0.24 -0.96 4.86
C ASP A 94 -1.05 -0.22 3.79
N LEU A 95 -2.10 -0.90 3.30
CA LEU A 95 -3.01 -0.40 2.28
C LEU A 95 -4.34 -0.04 2.92
N LEU A 96 -4.69 1.25 2.90
CA LEU A 96 -5.95 1.75 3.42
C LEU A 96 -6.81 2.25 2.27
N ALA A 97 -7.98 1.64 2.12
CA ALA A 97 -8.95 1.98 1.08
C ALA A 97 -9.64 3.32 1.33
N GLU A 98 -9.80 3.65 2.61
CA GLU A 98 -10.49 4.85 3.08
C GLU A 98 -9.76 5.36 4.31
N VAL A 99 -9.54 6.66 4.38
CA VAL A 99 -9.00 7.33 5.56
C VAL A 99 -9.96 8.44 5.96
N PRO A 100 -10.46 8.45 7.21
CA PRO A 100 -11.35 9.51 7.68
C PRO A 100 -10.76 10.90 7.44
N GLY A 101 -11.54 11.78 6.80
CA GLY A 101 -11.10 13.15 6.48
C GLY A 101 -10.37 13.31 5.13
N LEU A 102 -9.91 12.23 4.49
CA LEU A 102 -9.34 12.27 3.14
C LEU A 102 -10.37 11.97 2.04
N GLY A 103 -11.50 11.33 2.38
CA GLY A 103 -12.50 10.90 1.39
C GLY A 103 -12.01 9.73 0.54
N LEU A 104 -12.72 9.43 -0.55
CA LEU A 104 -12.29 8.44 -1.54
C LEU A 104 -11.29 9.10 -2.49
N LEU A 105 -10.18 8.41 -2.77
CA LEU A 105 -9.28 8.82 -3.83
C LEU A 105 -9.89 8.45 -5.19
N GLU A 106 -10.25 9.48 -5.94
CA GLU A 106 -10.64 9.37 -7.33
C GLU A 106 -9.37 9.46 -8.18
N ALA A 107 -9.20 8.52 -9.11
CA ALA A 107 -8.19 8.65 -10.15
C ALA A 107 -8.76 9.57 -11.23
N GLU A 108 -8.02 10.59 -11.64
CA GLU A 108 -8.36 11.37 -12.84
C GLU A 108 -8.07 10.51 -14.08
N GLU A 109 -9.01 10.49 -15.05
CA GLU A 109 -8.91 9.71 -16.29
C GLU A 109 -7.89 10.25 -17.30
#